data_AF-A0A842VAD0-F1
#
_entry.id   AF-A0A842VAD0-F1
#
_cell.length_a   1.000
_cell.length_b   1.000
_cell.length_c   1.000
_cell.angle_alpha   90.00
_cell.angle_beta   90.00
_cell.angle_gamma   90.00
#
_symmetry.space_group_name_H-M   'P 1'
#
loop_
_entity.id
_entity.type
_entity.pdbx_description
1 polymer ?
#
loop_
_entity_poly.entity_id
_entity_poly.type
_entity_poly.pdbx_seq_one_letter_code
_entity_poly.pdbx_strand_id
1 'polypeptide(L)'
;MNSNKNVFLSTGIDHLDDLLSLDKENEESGGILIGRGQKRTKSEIPIVIIEGTTGTGKTTLALQIAHSAARNQKWIVLYYSLEQTFQSIDSVASNFGLKEWEGQPNVDLRDVRTSSLDFEFEEKKNIIYFCKLSLRPFSRKEEADVFEQRFSELNHVFTKLSRNVKENIFILVVLDSITAFAGGRPLERNEIYRLFKLFNNYHILGILTLERHLEFTTGGDQVFFECTRFLSDIVISLTKNSHVGYLLYYLEIIKSRVTRQALGRHLYKIRTKPQKNEKVPTEQYGVVIYPSIHYVLSKARVKMKSLPKNKPNFIIDNNTQKNEKKDLCLVFDNNYVMPHSCTAIVGPNGTHKLALGLNIAMGHFENKDTNLLVLNFAGTGEFNFKGIAWTEFNRKWRNLEKINDIKFEEEQTKFWHTYYGINKKPVVTVVTFRIGQLASEECFDVIERIISDVNTSFSSVLLINTAEIYTGFPLLKAEPLFLPTLLDLFNIHGLVSICIGVDGGFEASNKEANFILLANADYRIVLSHYPPMHELSKEIFEGLKNKKPTILKEQLVSLVLDNVTGRHYVRQPKWIRVKQKKGKNETTIKTLQCENLPSIEKKRTH
;
A
#
# COMPACT_ATOMS: atom_id res chain seq x y z
N MET A 1 17.45 -10.74 33.97
CA MET A 1 17.71 -9.29 33.92
C MET A 1 17.45 -8.81 32.50
N ASN A 2 16.29 -8.23 32.20
CA ASN A 2 15.96 -7.61 30.90
C ASN A 2 15.24 -6.27 31.15
N SER A 3 15.90 -5.34 31.82
CA SER A 3 15.27 -4.13 32.39
C SER A 3 15.09 -2.95 31.42
N ASN A 4 15.51 -3.06 30.15
CA ASN A 4 15.50 -1.93 29.21
C ASN A 4 14.61 -2.16 27.98
N LYS A 5 13.43 -2.77 28.12
CA LYS A 5 12.45 -2.77 27.02
C LYS A 5 11.89 -1.37 26.86
N ASN A 6 11.92 -0.84 25.64
CA ASN A 6 11.24 0.42 25.34
C ASN A 6 9.72 0.21 25.48
N VAL A 7 9.00 1.27 25.83
CA VAL A 7 7.53 1.28 25.92
C VAL A 7 6.99 2.22 24.87
N PHE A 8 6.04 1.73 24.08
CA PHE A 8 5.41 2.49 23.01
C PHE A 8 3.92 2.65 23.27
N LEU A 9 3.39 3.81 22.89
CA LEU A 9 1.97 4.01 22.67
C LEU A 9 1.65 3.72 21.21
N SER A 10 0.80 2.71 20.97
CA SER A 10 0.20 2.50 19.63
C SER A 10 -0.76 3.64 19.31
N THR A 11 -0.68 4.15 18.10
CA THR A 11 -1.59 5.14 17.53
C THR A 11 -2.92 4.56 17.07
N GLY A 12 -3.05 3.23 17.04
CA GLY A 12 -4.20 2.52 16.47
C GLY A 12 -4.19 2.50 14.93
N ILE A 13 -3.09 2.94 14.31
CA ILE A 13 -2.86 2.93 12.87
C ILE A 13 -1.52 2.24 12.64
N ASP A 14 -1.55 0.96 12.25
CA ASP A 14 -0.35 0.11 12.16
C ASP A 14 0.76 0.75 11.32
N HIS A 15 0.40 1.37 10.19
CA HIS A 15 1.36 2.07 9.36
C HIS A 15 1.93 3.31 10.04
N LEU A 16 1.17 4.09 10.80
CA LEU A 16 1.74 5.23 11.52
C LEU A 16 2.72 4.77 12.61
N ASP A 17 2.35 3.68 13.28
CA ASP A 17 3.15 3.06 14.32
C ASP A 17 4.51 2.62 13.78
N ASP A 18 4.51 1.96 12.64
CA ASP A 18 5.68 1.60 11.83
C ASP A 18 6.52 2.83 11.45
N LEU A 19 5.88 3.87 10.92
CA LEU A 19 6.56 5.08 10.44
C LEU A 19 7.22 5.88 11.59
N LEU A 20 6.66 5.85 12.79
CA LEU A 20 7.21 6.52 13.97
C LEU A 20 8.38 5.78 14.60
N SER A 21 8.65 4.53 14.22
CA SER A 21 9.57 3.67 14.96
C SER A 21 10.30 2.65 14.10
N LEU A 22 11.23 3.16 13.27
CA LEU A 22 12.04 2.33 12.38
C LEU A 22 12.99 1.36 13.10
N ASP A 23 13.39 1.66 14.34
CA ASP A 23 14.40 0.89 15.08
C ASP A 23 13.85 -0.38 15.76
N LYS A 24 12.65 -0.85 15.35
CA LYS A 24 11.88 -1.91 16.03
C LYS A 24 12.28 -3.35 15.76
N GLU A 25 13.52 -3.61 15.37
CA GLU A 25 13.93 -4.92 14.83
C GLU A 25 13.58 -6.16 15.70
N ASN A 26 13.19 -6.01 16.98
CA ASN A 26 12.76 -7.11 17.85
C ASN A 26 11.56 -6.80 18.78
N GLU A 27 10.72 -5.80 18.49
CA GLU A 27 9.61 -5.43 19.38
C GLU A 27 8.24 -5.74 18.78
N GLU A 28 7.32 -6.22 19.62
CA GLU A 28 5.98 -6.69 19.21
C GLU A 28 5.05 -5.58 18.74
N SER A 29 5.29 -4.31 19.08
CA SER A 29 4.33 -3.22 18.82
C SER A 29 4.98 -1.89 18.51
N GLY A 30 4.69 -1.31 17.33
CA GLY A 30 5.03 0.03 16.83
C GLY A 30 4.63 1.23 17.72
N GLY A 31 4.93 2.47 17.29
CA GLY A 31 4.24 3.67 17.83
C GLY A 31 5.11 4.82 18.35
N ILE A 32 4.51 5.63 19.23
CA ILE A 32 5.16 6.76 19.91
C ILE A 32 5.98 6.21 21.09
N LEU A 33 7.30 6.41 21.09
CA LEU A 33 8.16 5.99 22.20
C LEU A 33 7.92 6.88 23.43
N ILE A 34 7.41 6.29 24.51
CA ILE A 34 7.04 7.01 25.74
C ILE A 34 8.02 6.80 26.90
N GLY A 35 8.93 5.83 26.80
CA GLY A 35 9.94 5.60 27.83
C GLY A 35 10.69 4.27 27.69
N ARG A 36 11.54 3.97 28.67
CA ARG A 36 12.28 2.70 28.79
C ARG A 36 11.97 2.04 30.14
N GLY A 37 11.65 0.76 30.11
CA GLY A 37 11.28 -0.04 31.28
C GLY A 37 9.77 0.00 31.59
N GLN A 38 9.31 -0.82 32.54
CA GLN A 38 7.87 -0.99 32.84
C GLN A 38 7.26 0.11 33.73
N LYS A 39 8.07 1.03 34.25
CA LYS A 39 7.62 2.08 35.16
C LYS A 39 7.64 3.43 34.45
N ARG A 40 6.82 4.37 34.92
CA ARG A 40 7.02 5.81 34.69
C ARG A 40 8.41 6.20 35.21
N THR A 41 9.42 6.05 34.39
CA THR A 41 10.75 6.57 34.70
C THR A 41 10.72 8.09 34.55
N LYS A 42 11.60 8.81 35.26
CA LYS A 42 11.80 10.27 35.10
C LYS A 42 12.28 10.70 33.71
N SER A 43 12.27 9.80 32.71
CA SER A 43 12.55 10.13 31.33
C SER A 43 11.55 11.17 30.83
N GLU A 44 12.03 12.08 29.98
CA GLU A 44 11.20 13.06 29.31
C GLU A 44 10.18 12.32 28.42
N ILE A 45 8.90 12.55 28.69
CA ILE A 45 7.80 12.02 27.87
C ILE A 45 7.58 13.00 26.73
N PRO A 46 7.46 12.53 25.48
CA PRO A 46 7.41 13.43 24.34
C PRO A 46 6.14 14.25 24.29
N ILE A 47 6.25 15.43 23.68
CA ILE A 47 5.11 16.20 23.21
C ILE A 47 4.96 16.04 21.70
N VAL A 48 3.78 15.60 21.28
CA VAL A 48 3.44 15.34 19.88
C VAL A 48 2.54 16.45 19.36
N ILE A 49 2.95 17.08 18.27
CA ILE A 49 2.15 18.05 17.51
C ILE A 49 1.60 17.39 16.26
N ILE A 50 0.29 17.51 16.05
CA ILE A 50 -0.38 17.18 14.80
C ILE A 50 -0.78 18.49 14.12
N GLU A 51 0.00 18.91 13.14
CA GLU A 51 -0.23 20.16 12.40
C GLU A 51 -0.95 19.93 11.07
N GLY A 52 -1.67 20.94 10.58
CA GLY A 52 -2.29 20.88 9.26
C GLY A 52 -3.34 21.94 9.02
N THR A 53 -3.69 22.19 7.76
CA THR A 53 -4.76 23.14 7.38
C THR A 53 -6.14 22.61 7.78
N THR A 54 -7.17 23.43 7.69
CA THR A 54 -8.57 23.01 7.90
C THR A 54 -8.94 21.83 7.00
N GLY A 55 -9.69 20.87 7.55
CA GLY A 55 -10.21 19.70 6.84
C GLY A 55 -9.18 18.62 6.48
N THR A 56 -7.98 18.64 7.08
CA THR A 56 -6.95 17.61 6.89
C THR A 56 -7.12 16.40 7.81
N GLY A 57 -8.02 16.42 8.78
CA GLY A 57 -8.26 15.28 9.68
C GLY A 57 -7.43 15.26 10.96
N LYS A 58 -6.92 16.43 11.42
CA LYS A 58 -6.18 16.56 12.69
C LYS A 58 -6.94 15.95 13.88
N THR A 59 -8.19 16.38 14.08
CA THR A 59 -9.10 15.86 15.12
C THR A 59 -9.33 14.36 14.97
N THR A 60 -9.55 13.87 13.76
CA THR A 60 -9.74 12.43 13.50
C THR A 60 -8.53 11.62 13.92
N LEU A 61 -7.32 12.07 13.56
CA LEU A 61 -6.07 11.40 13.96
C LEU A 61 -5.87 11.44 15.49
N ALA A 62 -6.09 12.59 16.12
CA ALA A 62 -5.96 12.75 17.56
C ALA A 62 -6.95 11.85 18.32
N LEU A 63 -8.20 11.74 17.85
CA LEU A 63 -9.20 10.84 18.39
C LEU A 63 -8.83 9.37 18.21
N GLN A 64 -8.29 8.96 17.05
CA GLN A 64 -7.84 7.57 16.86
C GLN A 64 -6.74 7.19 17.85
N ILE A 65 -5.77 8.08 18.07
CA ILE A 65 -4.71 7.83 19.06
C ILE A 65 -5.29 7.78 20.47
N ALA A 66 -6.21 8.68 20.82
CA ALA A 66 -6.91 8.67 22.10
C ALA A 66 -7.68 7.37 22.34
N HIS A 67 -8.39 6.87 21.32
CA HIS A 67 -9.13 5.61 21.38
C HIS A 67 -8.18 4.42 21.51
N SER A 68 -7.09 4.37 20.76
CA SER A 68 -6.06 3.33 20.88
C SER A 68 -5.48 3.28 22.30
N ALA A 69 -5.14 4.45 22.87
CA ALA A 69 -4.67 4.54 24.25
C ALA A 69 -5.73 4.05 25.24
N ALA A 70 -6.98 4.50 25.13
CA ALA A 70 -8.05 4.16 26.06
C ALA A 70 -8.40 2.66 26.05
N ARG A 71 -8.23 1.96 24.93
CA ARG A 71 -8.41 0.48 24.87
C ARG A 71 -7.37 -0.27 25.69
N ASN A 72 -6.21 0.34 25.90
CA ASN A 72 -5.17 -0.21 26.74
C ASN A 72 -5.42 0.27 28.18
N GLN A 73 -5.83 -0.66 29.05
CA GLN A 73 -6.18 -0.41 30.46
C GLN A 73 -5.05 0.18 31.33
N LYS A 74 -3.90 0.50 30.73
CA LYS A 74 -2.79 1.22 31.35
C LYS A 74 -2.85 2.73 31.12
N TRP A 75 -3.91 3.27 30.51
CA TRP A 75 -4.01 4.68 30.18
C TRP A 75 -5.25 5.34 30.76
N ILE A 76 -5.04 6.53 31.33
CA ILE A 76 -6.10 7.52 31.55
C ILE A 76 -6.02 8.51 30.40
N VAL A 77 -7.11 8.68 29.66
CA VAL A 77 -7.14 9.56 28.49
C VAL A 77 -8.05 10.75 28.77
N LEU A 78 -7.48 11.95 28.75
CA LEU A 78 -8.23 13.20 28.84
C LEU A 78 -8.25 13.86 27.45
N TYR A 79 -9.43 14.23 26.99
CA TYR A 79 -9.61 14.93 25.72
C TYR A 79 -10.19 16.32 25.97
N TYR A 80 -9.45 17.35 25.62
CA TYR A 80 -9.89 18.74 25.70
C TYR A 80 -10.14 19.28 24.29
N SER A 81 -11.40 19.41 23.94
CA SER A 81 -11.81 20.12 22.73
C SER A 81 -12.12 21.57 23.07
N LEU A 82 -11.38 22.50 22.48
CA LEU A 82 -11.54 23.94 22.70
C LEU A 82 -12.51 24.60 21.72
N GLU A 83 -12.81 23.94 20.60
CA GLU A 83 -13.63 24.51 19.52
C GLU A 83 -14.87 23.68 19.23
N GLN A 84 -14.80 22.35 19.41
CA GLN A 84 -15.92 21.45 19.12
C GLN A 84 -16.64 21.02 20.39
N THR A 85 -17.95 20.84 20.30
CA THR A 85 -18.77 20.32 21.40
C THR A 85 -18.54 18.81 21.59
N PHE A 86 -18.87 18.30 22.78
CA PHE A 86 -18.84 16.86 23.06
C PHE A 86 -19.68 16.07 22.05
N GLN A 87 -20.90 16.54 21.73
CA GLN A 87 -21.79 15.87 20.78
C GLN A 87 -21.19 15.80 19.37
N SER A 88 -20.47 16.84 18.95
CA SER A 88 -19.80 16.85 17.65
C SER A 88 -18.68 15.82 17.61
N ILE A 89 -17.85 15.75 18.65
CA ILE A 89 -16.76 14.78 18.76
C ILE A 89 -17.30 13.35 18.85
N ASP A 90 -18.36 13.15 19.62
CA ASP A 90 -19.02 11.85 19.78
C ASP A 90 -19.61 11.33 18.46
N SER A 91 -20.20 12.23 17.66
CA SER A 91 -20.67 11.95 16.30
C SER A 91 -19.51 11.57 15.37
N VAL A 92 -18.41 12.33 15.41
CA VAL A 92 -17.18 12.01 14.64
C VAL A 92 -16.65 10.62 15.01
N ALA A 93 -16.50 10.32 16.30
CA ALA A 93 -16.03 9.01 16.76
C ALA A 93 -16.94 7.87 16.31
N SER A 94 -18.27 8.09 16.32
CA SER A 94 -19.25 7.11 15.85
C SER A 94 -19.18 6.88 14.34
N ASN A 95 -19.05 7.96 13.54
CA ASN A 95 -18.93 7.90 12.07
C ASN A 95 -17.65 7.19 11.61
N PHE A 96 -16.60 7.22 12.42
CA PHE A 96 -15.35 6.51 12.18
C PHE A 96 -15.29 5.14 12.88
N GLY A 97 -16.41 4.64 13.42
CA GLY A 97 -16.46 3.30 14.04
C GLY A 97 -15.56 3.14 15.28
N LEU A 98 -15.10 4.23 15.91
CA LEU A 98 -14.14 4.16 17.01
C LEU A 98 -14.74 3.60 18.31
N LYS A 99 -16.08 3.66 18.43
CA LYS A 99 -16.85 3.10 19.55
C LYS A 99 -17.05 1.57 19.48
N GLU A 100 -17.16 1.04 18.26
CA GLU A 100 -17.55 -0.34 17.97
C GLU A 100 -16.55 -0.92 16.96
N TRP A 101 -15.37 -1.28 17.46
CA TRP A 101 -14.35 -1.92 16.65
C TRP A 101 -14.38 -3.42 16.96
N GLU A 102 -14.66 -4.22 15.93
CA GLU A 102 -14.85 -5.66 16.06
C GLU A 102 -13.60 -6.33 16.66
N GLY A 103 -13.80 -7.24 17.62
CA GLY A 103 -12.71 -7.92 18.33
C GLY A 103 -11.94 -7.07 19.34
N GLN A 104 -12.26 -5.79 19.50
CA GLN A 104 -11.65 -4.88 20.48
C GLN A 104 -12.67 -4.44 21.53
N PRO A 105 -12.24 -4.12 22.75
CA PRO A 105 -13.17 -3.67 23.77
C PRO A 105 -13.65 -2.24 23.47
N ASN A 106 -14.95 -1.99 23.65
CA ASN A 106 -15.57 -0.70 23.38
C ASN A 106 -14.93 0.41 24.22
N VAL A 107 -14.85 1.60 23.65
CA VAL A 107 -14.36 2.81 24.34
C VAL A 107 -15.54 3.75 24.58
N ASP A 108 -15.77 4.09 25.84
CA ASP A 108 -16.81 5.02 26.27
C ASP A 108 -16.29 6.46 26.26
N LEU A 109 -17.14 7.40 25.85
CA LEU A 109 -16.85 8.84 25.84
C LEU A 109 -17.69 9.48 26.94
N ARG A 110 -17.03 10.08 27.94
CA ARG A 110 -17.73 10.69 29.08
C ARG A 110 -17.47 12.19 29.15
N ASP A 111 -18.54 12.99 29.01
CA ASP A 111 -18.50 14.44 29.23
C ASP A 111 -18.35 14.74 30.74
N VAL A 112 -17.18 15.20 31.13
CA VAL A 112 -16.88 15.65 32.49
C VAL A 112 -16.99 17.16 32.50
N ARG A 113 -18.15 17.67 32.94
CA ARG A 113 -18.36 19.10 33.16
C ARG A 113 -17.47 19.54 34.34
N THR A 114 -16.47 20.38 34.07
CA THR A 114 -15.51 20.96 35.02
C THR A 114 -16.22 21.69 36.16
N SER A 115 -15.72 21.74 37.40
CA SER A 115 -14.36 22.10 37.85
C SER A 115 -13.87 21.30 39.06
N SER A 116 -14.68 20.36 39.57
CA SER A 116 -14.34 19.70 40.84
C SER A 116 -13.38 18.54 40.69
N LEU A 117 -13.34 17.77 39.58
CA LEU A 117 -12.52 16.55 39.47
C LEU A 117 -12.59 15.66 40.73
N ASP A 118 -13.73 15.69 41.42
CA ASP A 118 -13.98 14.83 42.58
C ASP A 118 -14.51 13.45 42.12
N PHE A 119 -14.37 13.15 40.84
CA PHE A 119 -14.65 11.84 40.29
C PHE A 119 -13.43 10.95 40.45
N GLU A 120 -13.62 9.80 41.10
CA GLU A 120 -12.64 8.73 41.10
C GLU A 120 -12.47 8.21 39.67
N PHE A 121 -11.23 8.26 39.16
CA PHE A 121 -10.92 7.69 37.87
C PHE A 121 -11.12 6.17 37.93
N GLU A 122 -12.00 5.67 37.08
CA GLU A 122 -12.25 4.23 36.99
C GLU A 122 -11.09 3.58 36.24
N GLU A 123 -10.02 3.21 36.95
CA GLU A 123 -8.76 2.70 36.40
C GLU A 123 -8.90 1.47 35.45
N LYS A 124 -10.06 0.80 35.43
CA LYS A 124 -10.29 -0.45 34.68
C LYS A 124 -11.25 -0.34 33.51
N LYS A 125 -11.67 0.87 33.13
CA LYS A 125 -12.59 1.04 32.00
C LYS A 125 -11.92 1.78 30.85
N ASN A 126 -12.22 1.36 29.63
CA ASN A 126 -11.75 2.01 28.42
C ASN A 126 -12.56 3.29 28.21
N ILE A 127 -12.17 4.37 28.88
CA ILE A 127 -12.89 5.64 28.88
C ILE A 127 -11.99 6.74 28.36
N ILE A 128 -12.53 7.57 27.48
CA ILE A 128 -12.00 8.90 27.17
C ILE A 128 -12.82 9.91 27.96
N TYR A 129 -12.16 10.62 28.87
CA TYR A 129 -12.79 11.68 29.65
C TYR A 129 -12.71 12.98 28.85
N PHE A 130 -13.86 13.47 28.42
CA PHE A 130 -13.96 14.73 27.70
C PHE A 130 -14.08 15.87 28.69
N CYS A 131 -13.07 16.72 28.75
CA CYS A 131 -12.94 17.77 29.75
C CYS A 131 -13.11 19.15 29.10
N LYS A 132 -13.74 20.08 29.82
CA LYS A 132 -13.94 21.46 29.34
C LYS A 132 -13.01 22.40 30.08
N LEU A 133 -12.18 23.14 29.35
CA LEU A 133 -11.48 24.29 29.91
C LEU A 133 -12.36 25.53 29.84
N SER A 134 -11.95 26.60 30.51
CA SER A 134 -12.64 27.88 30.48
C SER A 134 -13.00 28.30 29.05
N LEU A 135 -14.22 28.80 28.87
CA LEU A 135 -14.73 29.19 27.56
C LEU A 135 -13.95 30.39 27.01
N ARG A 136 -13.95 30.51 25.67
CA ARG A 136 -13.42 31.70 25.02
C ARG A 136 -14.29 32.91 25.44
N PRO A 137 -13.69 33.99 25.98
CA PRO A 137 -14.46 35.17 26.35
C PRO A 137 -15.05 35.81 25.10
N PHE A 138 -16.24 36.39 25.24
CA PHE A 138 -16.92 37.10 24.15
C PHE A 138 -16.29 38.47 23.86
N SER A 139 -15.46 39.01 24.77
CA SER A 139 -14.88 40.34 24.65
C SER A 139 -13.34 40.32 24.56
N ARG A 140 -12.77 41.14 23.66
CA ARG A 140 -11.31 41.28 23.47
C ARG A 140 -10.56 41.75 24.72
N LYS A 141 -11.24 42.42 25.66
CA LYS A 141 -10.60 42.93 26.90
C LYS A 141 -10.28 41.81 27.90
N GLU A 142 -10.93 40.65 27.77
CA GLU A 142 -10.75 39.49 28.66
C GLU A 142 -9.79 38.45 28.06
N GLU A 143 -9.30 38.63 26.83
CA GLU A 143 -8.44 37.66 26.13
C GLU A 143 -7.06 37.48 26.79
N ALA A 144 -6.55 38.49 27.50
CA ALA A 144 -5.23 38.42 28.14
C ALA A 144 -5.15 37.40 29.30
N ASP A 145 -6.30 37.05 29.91
CA ASP A 145 -6.37 36.15 31.08
C ASP A 145 -6.69 34.68 30.71
N VAL A 146 -7.14 34.43 29.47
CA VAL A 146 -7.60 33.09 29.06
C VAL A 146 -6.49 32.05 29.13
N PHE A 147 -5.27 32.41 28.71
CA PHE A 147 -4.13 31.50 28.80
C PHE A 147 -3.85 31.10 30.25
N GLU A 148 -3.73 32.08 31.15
CA GLU A 148 -3.40 31.82 32.56
C GLU A 148 -4.49 31.02 33.26
N GLN A 149 -5.76 31.36 33.00
CA GLN A 149 -6.89 30.61 33.52
C GLN A 149 -6.84 29.13 33.10
N ARG A 150 -6.71 28.86 31.80
CA ARG A 150 -6.67 27.48 31.27
C ARG A 150 -5.42 26.73 31.69
N PHE A 151 -4.28 27.42 31.76
CA PHE A 151 -3.03 26.87 32.27
C PHE A 151 -3.15 26.47 33.74
N SER A 152 -3.77 27.32 34.56
CA SER A 152 -4.05 27.05 35.98
C SER A 152 -5.01 25.86 36.14
N GLU A 153 -6.07 25.80 35.34
CA GLU A 153 -7.01 24.66 35.29
C GLU A 153 -6.28 23.36 34.97
N LEU A 154 -5.47 23.32 33.90
CA LEU A 154 -4.66 22.15 33.56
C LEU A 154 -3.68 21.76 34.67
N ASN A 155 -2.97 22.73 35.24
CA ASN A 155 -2.03 22.47 36.33
C ASN A 155 -2.73 21.86 37.55
N HIS A 156 -3.91 22.36 37.90
CA HIS A 156 -4.73 21.80 38.97
C HIS A 156 -5.15 20.36 38.68
N VAL A 157 -5.62 20.09 37.46
CA VAL A 157 -5.97 18.72 37.01
C VAL A 157 -4.76 17.79 37.11
N PHE A 158 -3.60 18.21 36.60
CA PHE A 158 -2.38 17.40 36.58
C PHE A 158 -1.82 17.15 37.99
N THR A 159 -1.95 18.15 38.87
CA THR A 159 -1.61 18.01 40.30
C THR A 159 -2.48 16.96 40.98
N LYS A 160 -3.80 16.98 40.73
CA LYS A 160 -4.72 15.97 41.29
C LYS A 160 -4.41 14.57 40.74
N LEU A 161 -4.21 14.46 39.43
CA LEU A 161 -3.90 13.19 38.77
C LEU A 161 -2.59 12.57 39.27
N SER A 162 -1.52 13.35 39.37
CA SER A 162 -0.21 12.85 39.81
C SER A 162 -0.20 12.32 41.25
N ARG A 163 -1.13 12.78 42.11
CA ARG A 163 -1.29 12.28 43.48
C ARG A 163 -2.12 11.00 43.57
N ASN A 164 -3.12 10.85 42.70
CA ASN A 164 -4.13 9.80 42.81
C ASN A 164 -3.88 8.60 41.90
N VAL A 165 -3.12 8.78 40.81
CA VAL A 165 -2.90 7.74 39.79
C VAL A 165 -1.69 6.88 40.17
N LYS A 166 -1.86 5.56 40.13
CA LYS A 166 -0.78 4.58 40.39
C LYS A 166 0.41 4.76 39.44
N GLU A 167 1.62 4.44 39.92
CA GLU A 167 2.88 4.60 39.16
C GLU A 167 2.93 3.86 37.81
N ASN A 168 2.13 2.82 37.65
CA ASN A 168 2.08 1.97 36.46
C ASN A 168 1.04 2.36 35.42
N ILE A 169 0.22 3.38 35.70
CA ILE A 169 -0.80 3.91 34.78
C ILE A 169 -0.22 5.14 34.10
N PHE A 170 -0.28 5.20 32.78
CA PHE A 170 0.10 6.37 31.98
C PHE A 170 -1.08 7.33 31.82
N ILE A 171 -0.79 8.60 31.55
CA ILE A 171 -1.80 9.62 31.31
C ILE A 171 -1.50 10.20 29.93
N LEU A 172 -2.53 10.19 29.08
CA LEU A 172 -2.55 10.86 27.79
C LEU A 172 -3.50 12.05 27.88
N VAL A 173 -3.03 13.21 27.47
CA VAL A 173 -3.86 14.42 27.33
C VAL A 173 -3.84 14.86 25.87
N VAL A 174 -5.02 14.98 25.29
CA VAL A 174 -5.22 15.51 23.95
C VAL A 174 -5.76 16.93 24.05
N LEU A 175 -5.10 17.90 23.39
CA LEU A 175 -5.54 19.29 23.28
C LEU A 175 -5.90 19.62 21.83
N ASP A 176 -7.20 19.79 21.55
CA ASP A 176 -7.74 20.03 20.20
C ASP A 176 -8.55 21.35 20.15
N SER A 177 -7.98 22.51 19.80
CA SER A 177 -6.65 22.78 19.23
C SER A 177 -5.82 23.74 20.09
N ILE A 178 -4.48 23.63 20.05
CA ILE A 178 -3.59 24.57 20.76
C ILE A 178 -3.71 26.00 20.22
N THR A 179 -4.09 26.16 18.94
CA THR A 179 -4.35 27.46 18.31
C THR A 179 -5.45 28.22 19.06
N ALA A 180 -6.47 27.53 19.56
CA ALA A 180 -7.57 28.14 20.31
C ALA A 180 -7.24 28.38 21.80
N PHE A 181 -6.07 27.98 22.29
CA PHE A 181 -5.76 27.94 23.73
C PHE A 181 -5.72 29.32 24.37
N ALA A 182 -5.19 30.36 23.70
CA ALA A 182 -5.16 31.73 24.21
C ALA A 182 -6.35 32.60 23.75
N GLY A 183 -7.51 32.00 23.51
CA GLY A 183 -8.76 32.76 23.36
C GLY A 183 -8.88 33.63 22.10
N GLY A 184 -8.00 33.45 21.10
CA GLY A 184 -8.07 34.15 19.82
C GLY A 184 -6.79 34.81 19.34
N ARG A 185 -5.75 34.85 20.19
CA ARG A 185 -4.39 35.27 19.79
C ARG A 185 -3.46 34.07 19.67
N PRO A 186 -2.40 34.15 18.84
CA PRO A 186 -1.31 33.19 18.90
C PRO A 186 -0.64 33.18 20.29
N LEU A 187 -0.20 32.00 20.73
CA LEU A 187 0.59 31.88 21.96
C LEU A 187 1.99 32.45 21.74
N GLU A 188 2.52 33.11 22.75
CA GLU A 188 3.92 33.51 22.77
C GLU A 188 4.83 32.30 23.00
N ARG A 189 6.10 32.42 22.59
CA ARG A 189 7.10 31.36 22.79
C ARG A 189 7.23 30.93 24.26
N ASN A 190 7.16 31.88 25.20
CA ASN A 190 7.24 31.58 26.63
C ASN A 190 6.00 30.81 27.11
N GLU A 191 4.82 31.13 26.59
CA GLU A 191 3.57 30.44 26.94
C GLU A 191 3.56 29.00 26.41
N ILE A 192 4.01 28.79 25.17
CA ILE A 192 4.21 27.44 24.61
C ILE A 192 5.20 26.65 25.48
N TYR A 193 6.33 27.26 25.84
CA TYR A 193 7.34 26.62 26.70
C TYR A 193 6.76 26.26 28.07
N ARG A 194 6.03 27.17 28.72
CA ARG A 194 5.37 26.92 30.02
C ARG A 194 4.38 25.77 29.91
N LEU A 195 3.54 25.77 28.87
CA LEU A 195 2.58 24.70 28.62
C LEU A 195 3.31 23.37 28.43
N PHE A 196 4.34 23.31 27.59
CA PHE A 196 5.08 22.06 27.35
C PHE A 196 5.82 21.58 28.60
N LYS A 197 6.41 22.51 29.35
CA LYS A 197 7.07 22.21 30.62
C LYS A 197 6.08 21.65 31.64
N LEU A 198 4.82 22.08 31.62
CA LEU A 198 3.76 21.53 32.46
C LEU A 198 3.58 20.02 32.21
N PHE A 199 3.41 19.61 30.95
CA PHE A 199 3.28 18.19 30.59
C PHE A 199 4.49 17.36 31.04
N ASN A 200 5.70 17.90 30.79
CA ASN A 200 6.95 17.23 31.15
C ASN A 200 7.12 17.09 32.67
N ASN A 201 6.78 18.12 33.44
CA ASN A 201 6.90 18.10 34.91
C ASN A 201 6.00 17.06 35.56
N TYR A 202 4.83 16.76 34.96
CA TYR A 202 3.90 15.76 35.46
C TYR A 202 4.01 14.39 34.77
N HIS A 203 4.98 14.21 33.87
CA HIS A 203 5.13 12.99 33.08
C HIS A 203 3.82 12.58 32.38
N ILE A 204 3.22 13.54 31.68
CA ILE A 204 1.99 13.36 30.89
C ILE A 204 2.33 13.43 29.41
N LEU A 205 1.84 12.45 28.64
CA LEU A 205 1.97 12.46 27.19
C LEU A 205 0.98 13.48 26.62
N GLY A 206 1.51 14.47 25.90
CA GLY A 206 0.70 15.49 25.22
C GLY A 206 0.57 15.22 23.73
N ILE A 207 -0.67 15.15 23.24
CA ILE A 207 -0.98 15.20 21.81
C ILE A 207 -1.76 16.48 21.56
N LEU A 208 -1.19 17.41 20.81
CA LEU A 208 -1.81 18.70 20.57
C LEU A 208 -2.01 18.92 19.08
N THR A 209 -3.19 19.38 18.68
CA THR A 209 -3.45 19.73 17.29
C THR A 209 -3.12 21.20 17.06
N LEU A 210 -2.49 21.50 15.91
CA LEU A 210 -2.07 22.85 15.52
C LEU A 210 -2.65 23.18 14.15
N GLU A 211 -3.46 24.23 14.05
CA GLU A 211 -3.96 24.69 12.76
C GLU A 211 -2.93 25.53 12.01
N ARG A 212 -2.72 25.21 10.73
CA ARG A 212 -1.91 26.00 9.81
C ARG A 212 -2.82 26.84 8.93
N HIS A 213 -2.75 28.16 9.06
CA HIS A 213 -3.40 29.08 8.13
C HIS A 213 -2.49 29.28 6.91
N LEU A 214 -3.02 29.07 5.70
CA LEU A 214 -2.24 29.25 4.46
C LEU A 214 -1.93 30.73 4.19
N GLU A 215 -2.83 31.60 4.64
CA GLU A 215 -2.69 33.04 4.60
C GLU A 215 -2.19 33.52 5.96
N PHE A 216 -0.89 33.32 6.23
CA PHE A 216 -0.25 34.01 7.35
C PHE A 216 -0.19 35.51 7.02
N THR A 217 -1.28 36.22 7.30
CA THR A 217 -1.39 37.65 7.04
C THR A 217 -0.62 38.48 8.07
N THR A 218 -0.24 37.88 9.20
CA THR A 218 0.53 38.53 10.25
C THR A 218 1.79 37.74 10.61
N GLY A 219 2.90 38.42 10.87
CA GLY A 219 4.15 37.77 11.28
C GLY A 219 4.04 37.01 12.62
N GLY A 220 3.06 37.35 13.46
CA GLY A 220 2.85 36.69 14.77
C GLY A 220 2.45 35.23 14.66
N ASP A 221 1.52 34.90 13.76
CA ASP A 221 1.03 33.52 13.58
C ASP A 221 2.12 32.59 13.06
N GLN A 222 2.98 33.09 12.18
CA GLN A 222 4.13 32.34 11.69
C GLN A 222 5.14 32.06 12.81
N VAL A 223 5.44 33.05 13.66
CA VAL A 223 6.34 32.87 14.81
C VAL A 223 5.77 31.85 15.80
N PHE A 224 4.47 31.90 16.09
CA PHE A 224 3.78 30.92 16.94
C PHE A 224 3.89 29.50 16.38
N PHE A 225 3.58 29.34 15.09
CA PHE A 225 3.67 28.06 14.39
C PHE A 225 5.08 27.47 14.45
N GLU A 226 6.10 28.25 14.07
CA GLU A 226 7.50 27.81 14.08
C GLU A 226 8.02 27.55 15.50
N CYS A 227 7.64 28.36 16.49
CA CYS A 227 8.01 28.13 17.89
C CYS A 227 7.40 26.84 18.44
N THR A 228 6.12 26.59 18.14
CA THR A 228 5.42 25.36 18.56
C THR A 228 6.08 24.14 17.93
N ARG A 229 6.34 24.22 16.61
CA ARG A 229 7.06 23.18 15.87
C ARG A 229 8.49 23.01 16.37
N PHE A 230 9.19 24.05 16.80
CA PHE A 230 10.55 23.96 17.31
C PHE A 230 10.60 23.33 18.70
N LEU A 231 9.69 23.70 19.60
CA LEU A 231 9.72 23.26 20.99
C LEU A 231 9.24 21.83 21.18
N SER A 232 8.38 21.30 20.32
CA SER A 232 7.84 19.94 20.43
C SER A 232 8.89 18.84 20.24
N ASP A 233 8.58 17.60 20.58
CA ASP A 233 9.49 16.46 20.39
C ASP A 233 9.20 15.71 19.11
N ILE A 234 7.92 15.56 18.79
CA ILE A 234 7.43 14.91 17.57
C ILE A 234 6.49 15.86 16.83
N VAL A 235 6.63 15.96 15.52
CA VAL A 235 5.73 16.76 14.66
C VAL A 235 5.26 15.88 13.51
N ILE A 236 3.94 15.72 13.43
CA ILE A 236 3.24 15.03 12.36
C ILE A 236 2.48 16.09 11.57
N SER A 237 2.82 16.25 10.29
CA SER A 237 2.20 17.24 9.41
C SER A 237 1.18 16.58 8.49
N LEU A 238 -0.03 17.10 8.48
CA LEU A 238 -1.12 16.72 7.59
C LEU A 238 -1.32 17.80 6.54
N THR A 239 -1.04 17.46 5.30
CA THR A 239 -1.12 18.37 4.16
C THR A 239 -2.06 17.84 3.10
N LYS A 240 -2.57 18.72 2.24
CA LYS A 240 -3.37 18.37 1.09
C LYS A 240 -2.83 19.08 -0.15
N ASN A 241 -2.79 18.41 -1.28
CA ASN A 241 -2.30 18.96 -2.54
C ASN A 241 -3.26 18.61 -3.68
N SER A 242 -3.49 19.55 -4.61
CA SER A 242 -4.21 19.26 -5.85
C SER A 242 -3.24 18.72 -6.90
N HIS A 243 -3.55 17.55 -7.44
CA HIS A 243 -2.74 16.89 -8.48
C HIS A 243 -3.66 16.30 -9.55
N VAL A 244 -3.53 16.77 -10.80
CA VAL A 244 -4.33 16.28 -11.95
C VAL A 244 -5.85 16.34 -11.68
N GLY A 245 -6.30 17.40 -11.00
CA GLY A 245 -7.72 17.56 -10.63
C GLY A 245 -8.17 16.76 -9.42
N TYR A 246 -7.27 16.10 -8.70
CA TYR A 246 -7.56 15.34 -7.49
C TYR A 246 -6.97 15.98 -6.25
N LEU A 247 -7.68 15.89 -5.13
CA LEU A 247 -7.17 16.30 -3.84
C LEU A 247 -6.53 15.10 -3.13
N LEU A 248 -5.21 15.13 -3.01
CA LEU A 248 -4.42 14.11 -2.32
C LEU A 248 -4.04 14.60 -0.94
N TYR A 249 -4.09 13.72 0.05
CA TYR A 249 -3.77 14.01 1.44
C TYR A 249 -2.48 13.28 1.84
N TYR A 250 -1.56 14.00 2.47
CA TYR A 250 -0.24 13.49 2.85
C TYR A 250 0.06 13.71 4.32
N LEU A 251 0.56 12.68 4.97
CA LEU A 251 1.09 12.68 6.32
C LEU A 251 2.61 12.63 6.24
N GLU A 252 3.29 13.48 7.01
CA GLU A 252 4.75 13.54 7.07
C GLU A 252 5.22 13.65 8.52
N ILE A 253 6.14 12.80 8.95
CA ILE A 253 6.78 12.92 10.27
C ILE A 253 7.97 13.88 10.10
N ILE A 254 7.68 15.16 10.28
CA ILE A 254 8.63 16.25 10.10
C ILE A 254 9.84 16.11 11.01
N LYS A 255 9.62 15.72 12.26
CA LYS A 255 10.68 15.42 13.22
C LYS A 255 10.20 14.43 14.27
N SER A 256 11.15 13.63 14.76
CA SER A 256 11.08 12.89 16.01
C SER A 256 12.41 13.05 16.73
N ARG A 257 12.40 13.56 17.97
CA ARG A 257 13.61 13.62 18.81
C ARG A 257 13.91 12.32 19.53
N VAL A 258 12.96 11.40 19.54
CA VAL A 258 12.97 10.23 20.44
C VAL A 258 13.32 8.95 19.69
N THR A 259 12.92 8.84 18.42
CA THR A 259 13.08 7.65 17.58
C THR A 259 13.51 8.05 16.17
N ARG A 260 14.11 7.11 15.43
CA ARG A 260 14.19 7.26 13.98
C ARG A 260 12.81 7.10 13.35
N GLN A 261 12.43 8.09 12.56
CA GLN A 261 11.20 8.10 11.79
C GLN A 261 11.44 7.77 10.32
N ALA A 262 10.39 7.27 9.67
CA ALA A 262 10.32 7.23 8.22
C ALA A 262 10.33 8.64 7.64
N LEU A 263 11.11 8.81 6.58
CA LEU A 263 11.24 10.09 5.88
C LEU A 263 10.29 10.15 4.68
N GLY A 264 9.88 11.38 4.36
CA GLY A 264 9.06 11.69 3.20
C GLY A 264 7.57 11.81 3.51
N ARG A 265 6.79 11.98 2.44
CA ARG A 265 5.34 12.14 2.50
C ARG A 265 4.66 10.81 2.25
N HIS A 266 3.71 10.47 3.11
CA HIS A 266 2.94 9.24 3.06
C HIS A 266 1.50 9.59 2.71
N LEU A 267 0.96 8.99 1.66
CA LEU A 267 -0.42 9.22 1.28
C LEU A 267 -1.34 8.72 2.40
N TYR A 268 -2.43 9.42 2.69
CA TYR A 268 -3.48 8.88 3.55
C TYR A 268 -4.86 9.20 3.03
N LYS A 269 -5.84 8.49 3.55
CA LYS A 269 -7.27 8.75 3.33
C LYS A 269 -7.99 8.77 4.66
N ILE A 270 -9.14 9.44 4.68
CA ILE A 270 -10.07 9.42 5.80
C ILE A 270 -11.26 8.58 5.37
N ARG A 271 -11.47 7.42 6.00
CA ARG A 271 -12.54 6.47 5.69
C ARG A 271 -13.57 6.44 6.79
N THR A 272 -14.85 6.66 6.47
CA THR A 272 -15.94 6.49 7.43
C THR A 272 -16.36 5.02 7.52
N LYS A 273 -17.02 4.65 8.63
CA LYS A 273 -17.65 3.34 8.77
C LYS A 273 -18.72 3.18 7.67
N PRO A 274 -18.70 2.08 6.89
CA PRO A 274 -19.73 1.81 5.91
C PRO A 274 -21.10 1.67 6.59
N GLN A 275 -22.16 1.98 5.85
CA GLN A 275 -23.52 1.75 6.34
C GLN A 275 -23.75 0.23 6.47
N LYS A 276 -24.56 -0.20 7.46
CA LYS A 276 -24.70 -1.58 8.03
C LYS A 276 -24.79 -2.78 7.06
N ASN A 277 -24.86 -2.59 5.75
CA ASN A 277 -24.99 -3.66 4.75
C ASN A 277 -23.73 -3.92 3.92
N GLU A 278 -22.70 -3.08 4.01
CA GLU A 278 -21.44 -3.28 3.29
C GLU A 278 -20.44 -4.02 4.17
N LYS A 279 -20.23 -5.32 3.89
CA LYS A 279 -19.19 -6.13 4.52
C LYS A 279 -17.84 -5.77 3.88
N VAL A 280 -17.19 -4.74 4.39
CA VAL A 280 -15.82 -4.38 3.97
C VAL A 280 -14.81 -5.10 4.88
N PRO A 281 -13.90 -5.93 4.33
CA PRO A 281 -12.87 -6.61 5.13
C PRO A 281 -11.66 -5.74 5.52
N THR A 282 -11.58 -4.47 5.10
CA THR A 282 -10.55 -3.56 5.62
C THR A 282 -11.06 -2.94 6.92
N GLU A 283 -10.63 -3.53 8.04
CA GLU A 283 -11.06 -3.23 9.42
C GLU A 283 -10.69 -1.83 9.93
N GLN A 284 -9.99 -1.01 9.15
CA GLN A 284 -9.49 0.30 9.59
C GLN A 284 -10.35 1.46 9.03
N TYR A 285 -11.06 2.12 9.94
CA TYR A 285 -11.78 3.38 9.73
C TYR A 285 -11.01 4.55 10.34
N GLY A 286 -11.31 5.77 9.90
CA GLY A 286 -10.59 6.99 10.25
C GLY A 286 -9.45 7.26 9.28
N VAL A 287 -8.33 7.78 9.78
CA VAL A 287 -7.09 7.96 8.99
C VAL A 287 -6.50 6.58 8.68
N VAL A 288 -6.35 6.30 7.39
CA VAL A 288 -5.68 5.12 6.85
C VAL A 288 -4.50 5.58 6.01
N ILE A 289 -3.30 5.17 6.38
CA ILE A 289 -2.05 5.59 5.75
C ILE A 289 -1.59 4.54 4.75
N TYR A 290 -1.18 5.00 3.57
CA TYR A 290 -0.48 4.23 2.55
C TYR A 290 0.97 4.73 2.55
N PRO A 291 1.92 3.93 3.07
CA PRO A 291 3.29 4.38 3.21
C PRO A 291 3.90 4.77 1.85
N SER A 292 4.80 5.75 1.86
CA SER A 292 5.54 6.18 0.68
C SER A 292 6.26 5.00 0.03
N ILE A 293 6.36 5.06 -1.29
CA ILE A 293 7.05 4.04 -2.09
C ILE A 293 8.47 3.78 -1.54
N HIS A 294 9.19 4.85 -1.20
CA HIS A 294 10.53 4.79 -0.62
C HIS A 294 10.57 3.98 0.68
N TYR A 295 9.59 4.19 1.57
CA TYR A 295 9.49 3.44 2.81
C TYR A 295 9.22 1.95 2.56
N VAL A 296 8.26 1.63 1.69
CA VAL A 296 7.90 0.24 1.34
C VAL A 296 9.14 -0.50 0.80
N LEU A 297 9.86 0.09 -0.16
CA LEU A 297 11.10 -0.50 -0.68
C LEU A 297 12.18 -0.64 0.39
N SER A 298 12.38 0.37 1.24
CA SER A 298 13.40 0.33 2.28
C SER A 298 13.13 -0.81 3.27
N LYS A 299 11.88 -0.96 3.70
CA LYS A 299 11.44 -2.06 4.59
C LYS A 299 11.65 -3.42 3.91
N ALA A 300 11.27 -3.54 2.65
CA ALA A 300 11.44 -4.78 1.89
C ALA A 300 12.93 -5.14 1.74
N ARG A 301 13.82 -4.17 1.46
CA ARG A 301 15.28 -4.40 1.33
C ARG A 301 15.92 -4.89 2.62
N VAL A 302 15.46 -4.43 3.78
CA VAL A 302 15.91 -4.95 5.08
C VAL A 302 15.54 -6.43 5.22
N LYS A 303 14.29 -6.81 4.86
CA LYS A 303 13.88 -8.22 4.83
C LYS A 303 14.71 -9.06 3.85
N MET A 304 15.08 -8.52 2.69
CA MET A 304 15.88 -9.26 1.71
C MET A 304 17.27 -9.64 2.24
N LYS A 305 17.89 -8.80 3.08
CA LYS A 305 19.20 -9.11 3.68
C LYS A 305 19.18 -10.35 4.57
N SER A 306 18.02 -10.74 5.10
CA SER A 306 17.87 -11.96 5.91
C SER A 306 17.53 -13.20 5.09
N LEU A 307 17.19 -13.05 3.80
CA LEU A 307 16.89 -14.20 2.93
C LEU A 307 18.17 -14.96 2.54
N PRO A 308 18.10 -16.30 2.39
CA PRO A 308 19.24 -17.10 1.97
C PRO A 308 19.71 -16.70 0.56
N LYS A 309 21.00 -16.39 0.42
CA LYS A 309 21.63 -15.91 -0.82
C LYS A 309 21.58 -16.91 -1.99
N ASN A 310 21.41 -18.20 -1.69
CA ASN A 310 21.37 -19.26 -2.70
C ASN A 310 19.92 -19.72 -2.93
N LYS A 311 19.14 -18.95 -3.69
CA LYS A 311 17.88 -19.46 -4.23
C LYS A 311 18.16 -20.29 -5.49
N PRO A 312 17.53 -21.47 -5.65
CA PRO A 312 17.68 -22.26 -6.85
C PRO A 312 17.09 -21.52 -8.05
N ASN A 313 17.57 -21.85 -9.25
CA ASN A 313 17.01 -21.31 -10.49
C ASN A 313 15.51 -21.61 -10.60
N PHE A 314 14.79 -20.67 -11.21
CA PHE A 314 13.37 -20.84 -11.49
C PHE A 314 13.25 -21.71 -12.74
N ILE A 315 13.03 -22.99 -12.52
CA ILE A 315 12.85 -23.96 -13.61
C ILE A 315 11.51 -23.69 -14.29
N ILE A 316 11.52 -23.49 -15.61
CA ILE A 316 10.33 -23.29 -16.44
C ILE A 316 9.69 -24.64 -16.78
N ASP A 317 10.50 -25.68 -16.94
CA ASP A 317 10.03 -27.03 -17.24
C ASP A 317 10.97 -28.10 -16.65
N ASN A 318 10.42 -29.00 -15.84
CA ASN A 318 11.18 -30.00 -15.09
C ASN A 318 11.44 -31.32 -15.81
N ASN A 319 10.84 -31.56 -16.98
CA ASN A 319 11.03 -32.82 -17.70
C ASN A 319 12.34 -32.86 -18.47
N THR A 320 13.44 -32.86 -17.74
CA THR A 320 14.76 -33.20 -18.27
C THR A 320 14.88 -34.70 -18.60
N GLN A 321 13.93 -35.54 -18.17
CA GLN A 321 14.04 -37.01 -18.24
C GLN A 321 13.47 -37.68 -19.50
N LYS A 322 12.84 -36.95 -20.43
CA LYS A 322 12.38 -37.52 -21.72
C LYS A 322 12.95 -36.70 -22.87
N ASN A 323 13.61 -37.35 -23.82
CA ASN A 323 14.22 -36.76 -25.04
C ASN A 323 13.25 -35.99 -25.97
N GLU A 324 12.03 -35.72 -25.54
CA GLU A 324 11.08 -34.87 -26.26
C GLU A 324 11.44 -33.41 -25.94
N LYS A 325 12.15 -32.75 -26.87
CA LYS A 325 12.36 -31.29 -26.81
C LYS A 325 11.01 -30.61 -26.66
N LYS A 326 10.76 -30.03 -25.50
CA LYS A 326 9.49 -29.38 -25.19
C LYS A 326 9.45 -27.94 -25.69
N ASP A 327 8.22 -27.45 -25.86
CA ASP A 327 7.93 -26.17 -26.52
C ASP A 327 8.51 -24.95 -25.78
N LEU A 328 8.47 -24.87 -24.45
CA LEU A 328 9.02 -23.70 -23.72
C LEU A 328 10.53 -23.75 -23.52
N CYS A 329 11.08 -24.96 -23.46
CA CYS A 329 12.51 -25.22 -23.40
C CYS A 329 13.26 -24.65 -24.61
N LEU A 330 12.56 -24.52 -25.73
CA LEU A 330 13.12 -23.87 -26.91
C LEU A 330 13.14 -22.36 -26.78
N VAL A 331 12.34 -21.73 -25.91
CA VAL A 331 12.39 -20.28 -25.70
C VAL A 331 13.66 -19.90 -24.94
N PHE A 332 13.99 -20.61 -23.86
CA PHE A 332 15.17 -20.35 -23.03
C PHE A 332 16.18 -21.50 -23.12
N ASP A 333 17.43 -21.22 -23.48
CA ASP A 333 18.45 -22.26 -23.74
C ASP A 333 18.69 -23.25 -22.60
N ASN A 334 18.42 -22.85 -21.35
CA ASN A 334 18.68 -23.68 -20.18
C ASN A 334 17.42 -24.14 -19.43
N ASN A 335 16.22 -23.99 -19.99
CA ASN A 335 14.93 -24.34 -19.34
C ASN A 335 14.67 -23.70 -17.97
N TYR A 336 15.48 -22.71 -17.59
CA TYR A 336 15.34 -21.98 -16.35
C TYR A 336 15.57 -20.49 -16.58
N VAL A 337 15.00 -19.69 -15.71
CA VAL A 337 15.37 -18.28 -15.54
C VAL A 337 16.05 -18.10 -14.19
N MET A 338 16.91 -17.09 -14.11
CA MET A 338 17.60 -16.77 -12.86
C MET A 338 16.56 -16.40 -11.80
N PRO A 339 16.78 -16.77 -10.52
CA PRO A 339 15.91 -16.31 -9.46
C PRO A 339 15.88 -14.78 -9.47
N HIS A 340 14.74 -14.19 -9.11
CA HIS A 340 14.56 -12.74 -9.03
C HIS A 340 14.62 -11.98 -10.37
N SER A 341 14.70 -12.70 -11.49
CA SER A 341 14.80 -12.05 -12.80
C SER A 341 13.48 -11.43 -13.26
N CYS A 342 13.61 -10.39 -14.08
CA CYS A 342 12.51 -9.73 -14.77
C CYS A 342 12.51 -10.11 -16.26
N THR A 343 11.39 -10.65 -16.74
CA THR A 343 11.15 -10.95 -18.15
C THR A 343 10.09 -10.01 -18.71
N ALA A 344 10.44 -9.18 -19.68
CA ALA A 344 9.49 -8.35 -20.41
C ALA A 344 9.08 -9.02 -21.72
N ILE A 345 7.77 -9.15 -21.95
CA ILE A 345 7.18 -9.67 -23.20
C ILE A 345 6.40 -8.54 -23.86
N VAL A 346 6.91 -8.02 -24.97
CA VAL A 346 6.33 -6.88 -25.69
C VAL A 346 5.98 -7.27 -27.11
N GLY A 347 4.91 -6.71 -27.66
CA GLY A 347 4.54 -6.89 -29.06
C GLY A 347 3.10 -6.46 -29.35
N PRO A 348 2.68 -6.46 -30.62
CA PRO A 348 1.34 -6.03 -31.03
C PRO A 348 0.21 -6.86 -30.43
N ASN A 349 -1.02 -6.35 -30.48
CA ASN A 349 -2.20 -7.13 -30.08
C ASN A 349 -2.35 -8.41 -30.92
N GLY A 350 -2.79 -9.50 -30.29
CA GLY A 350 -3.00 -10.79 -30.96
C GLY A 350 -1.74 -11.67 -31.15
N THR A 351 -0.58 -11.29 -30.63
CA THR A 351 0.67 -12.09 -30.69
C THR A 351 0.82 -13.10 -29.55
N HIS A 352 -0.26 -13.40 -28.81
CA HIS A 352 -0.28 -14.45 -27.78
C HIS A 352 0.65 -14.26 -26.59
N LYS A 353 1.08 -13.02 -26.32
CA LYS A 353 1.93 -12.66 -25.17
C LYS A 353 1.43 -13.22 -23.84
N LEU A 354 0.11 -13.13 -23.60
CA LEU A 354 -0.51 -13.59 -22.36
C LEU A 354 -0.36 -15.10 -22.17
N ALA A 355 -0.55 -15.88 -23.22
CA ALA A 355 -0.35 -17.31 -23.18
C ALA A 355 1.12 -17.65 -22.89
N LEU A 356 2.05 -17.01 -23.59
CA LEU A 356 3.48 -17.23 -23.36
C LEU A 356 3.90 -16.84 -21.94
N GLY A 357 3.55 -15.64 -21.49
CA GLY A 357 3.92 -15.11 -20.18
C GLY A 357 3.35 -15.94 -19.02
N LEU A 358 2.08 -16.36 -19.13
CA LEU A 358 1.48 -17.24 -18.14
C LEU A 358 2.20 -18.60 -18.06
N ASN A 359 2.53 -19.19 -19.20
CA ASN A 359 3.25 -20.46 -19.23
C ASN A 359 4.66 -20.35 -18.61
N ILE A 360 5.36 -19.23 -18.82
CA ILE A 360 6.65 -18.96 -18.16
C ILE A 360 6.43 -18.78 -16.65
N ALA A 361 5.47 -17.95 -16.24
CA ALA A 361 5.19 -17.64 -14.84
C ALA A 361 4.79 -18.87 -14.01
N MET A 362 4.18 -19.88 -14.62
CA MET A 362 3.72 -21.10 -13.94
C MET A 362 4.77 -22.21 -13.87
N GLY A 363 5.90 -22.11 -14.58
CA GLY A 363 6.83 -23.23 -14.75
C GLY A 363 7.40 -23.85 -13.48
N HIS A 364 7.51 -23.07 -12.39
CA HIS A 364 8.11 -23.52 -11.13
C HIS A 364 7.18 -24.37 -10.24
N PHE A 365 5.86 -24.35 -10.50
CA PHE A 365 4.87 -24.97 -9.61
C PHE A 365 4.98 -26.49 -9.54
N GLU A 366 5.49 -27.15 -10.59
CA GLU A 366 5.61 -28.60 -10.59
C GLU A 366 6.59 -29.14 -9.53
N ASN A 367 7.43 -28.28 -8.94
CA ASN A 367 8.46 -28.68 -7.98
C ASN A 367 8.23 -28.26 -6.53
N LYS A 368 7.35 -27.29 -6.22
CA LYS A 368 7.18 -26.73 -4.86
C LYS A 368 5.78 -26.15 -4.63
N ASP A 369 5.31 -26.20 -3.38
CA ASP A 369 4.10 -25.52 -2.86
C ASP A 369 4.21 -23.97 -2.94
N THR A 370 4.29 -23.42 -4.14
CA THR A 370 4.42 -21.97 -4.37
C THR A 370 3.24 -21.46 -5.18
N ASN A 371 2.85 -20.21 -4.99
CA ASN A 371 1.71 -19.62 -5.68
C ASN A 371 2.17 -18.65 -6.79
N LEU A 372 1.29 -18.40 -7.75
CA LEU A 372 1.44 -17.36 -8.76
C LEU A 372 0.60 -16.13 -8.36
N LEU A 373 1.21 -14.96 -8.36
CA LEU A 373 0.49 -13.68 -8.26
C LEU A 373 0.25 -13.12 -9.66
N VAL A 374 -1.00 -12.82 -10.01
CA VAL A 374 -1.32 -12.12 -11.27
C VAL A 374 -1.81 -10.73 -10.94
N LEU A 375 -1.13 -9.70 -11.45
CA LEU A 375 -1.54 -8.32 -11.30
C LEU A 375 -2.14 -7.82 -12.61
N ASN A 376 -3.43 -7.49 -12.57
CA ASN A 376 -4.22 -7.14 -13.74
C ASN A 376 -4.73 -5.71 -13.62
N PHE A 377 -4.25 -4.83 -14.51
CA PHE A 377 -4.73 -3.45 -14.58
C PHE A 377 -5.87 -3.37 -15.60
N ALA A 378 -7.01 -2.80 -15.18
CA ALA A 378 -8.21 -2.57 -16.00
C ALA A 378 -8.92 -3.82 -16.58
N GLY A 379 -8.72 -4.99 -15.98
CA GLY A 379 -9.42 -6.21 -16.40
C GLY A 379 -10.79 -6.40 -15.78
N THR A 380 -11.55 -7.37 -16.31
CA THR A 380 -12.86 -7.81 -15.76
C THR A 380 -12.73 -8.69 -14.52
N GLY A 381 -11.51 -9.01 -14.07
CA GLY A 381 -11.27 -9.86 -12.90
C GLY A 381 -11.33 -11.35 -13.18
N GLU A 382 -12.08 -11.75 -14.20
CA GLU A 382 -12.16 -13.13 -14.64
C GLU A 382 -11.00 -13.46 -15.57
N PHE A 383 -10.26 -14.49 -15.21
CA PHE A 383 -9.12 -14.96 -15.98
C PHE A 383 -9.41 -16.34 -16.55
N ASN A 384 -9.51 -16.43 -17.88
CA ASN A 384 -9.83 -17.68 -18.57
C ASN A 384 -8.57 -18.54 -18.76
N PHE A 385 -8.13 -19.24 -17.70
CA PHE A 385 -6.95 -20.12 -17.75
C PHE A 385 -7.09 -21.23 -18.81
N LYS A 386 -8.30 -21.80 -18.98
CA LYS A 386 -8.59 -22.82 -20.00
C LYS A 386 -8.28 -22.34 -21.42
N GLY A 387 -8.58 -21.07 -21.68
CA GLY A 387 -8.35 -20.41 -22.96
C GLY A 387 -6.92 -19.92 -23.20
N ILE A 388 -6.02 -20.02 -22.21
CA ILE A 388 -4.68 -19.38 -22.25
C ILE A 388 -3.54 -20.38 -21.93
N ALA A 389 -3.81 -21.46 -21.19
CA ALA A 389 -2.84 -22.52 -20.88
C ALA A 389 -2.63 -23.47 -22.08
N TRP A 390 -1.74 -23.06 -22.99
CA TRP A 390 -1.58 -23.70 -24.30
C TRP A 390 -0.48 -24.76 -24.42
N THR A 391 0.26 -25.11 -23.36
CA THR A 391 1.18 -26.25 -23.45
C THR A 391 0.49 -27.55 -23.01
N GLU A 392 0.82 -28.67 -23.66
CA GLU A 392 0.19 -29.97 -23.36
C GLU A 392 0.56 -30.50 -21.97
N PHE A 393 1.72 -30.10 -21.45
CA PHE A 393 2.20 -30.43 -20.10
C PHE A 393 1.37 -29.73 -19.02
N ASN A 394 0.78 -28.58 -19.37
CA ASN A 394 0.04 -27.74 -18.46
C ASN A 394 -1.47 -28.09 -18.40
N ARG A 395 -1.84 -29.38 -18.53
CA ARG A 395 -3.26 -29.80 -18.43
C ARG A 395 -3.91 -29.47 -17.10
N LYS A 396 -3.18 -29.58 -15.99
CA LYS A 396 -3.70 -29.26 -14.64
C LYS A 396 -4.21 -27.82 -14.55
N TRP A 397 -3.61 -26.89 -15.29
CA TRP A 397 -3.95 -25.47 -15.27
C TRP A 397 -5.23 -25.13 -16.01
N ARG A 398 -5.58 -25.93 -17.02
CA ARG A 398 -6.88 -25.80 -17.70
C ARG A 398 -8.05 -26.12 -16.79
N ASN A 399 -7.76 -26.81 -15.69
CA ASN A 399 -8.71 -27.20 -14.66
C ASN A 399 -8.59 -26.33 -13.41
N LEU A 400 -7.91 -25.18 -13.48
CA LEU A 400 -7.98 -24.19 -12.40
C LEU A 400 -9.42 -23.70 -12.30
N GLU A 401 -10.02 -23.98 -11.16
CA GLU A 401 -11.35 -23.50 -10.83
C GLU A 401 -11.23 -22.30 -9.92
N LYS A 402 -12.17 -21.39 -10.09
CA LYS A 402 -12.36 -20.25 -9.20
C LYS A 402 -12.82 -20.78 -7.85
N ILE A 403 -12.00 -20.62 -6.82
CA ILE A 403 -12.29 -21.15 -5.47
C ILE A 403 -13.20 -20.20 -4.72
N ASN A 404 -12.79 -18.93 -4.65
CA ASN A 404 -13.52 -17.88 -3.96
C ASN A 404 -13.26 -16.55 -4.69
N ASP A 405 -14.33 -15.78 -4.83
CA ASP A 405 -14.26 -14.36 -5.11
C ASP A 405 -14.34 -13.63 -3.78
N ILE A 406 -13.21 -13.11 -3.31
CA ILE A 406 -13.28 -12.06 -2.30
C ILE A 406 -13.41 -10.77 -3.09
N LYS A 407 -14.64 -10.51 -3.52
CA LYS A 407 -15.00 -9.22 -4.06
C LYS A 407 -15.01 -8.24 -2.89
N PHE A 408 -13.97 -7.42 -2.85
CA PHE A 408 -14.02 -6.17 -2.13
C PHE A 408 -14.86 -5.23 -3.00
N GLU A 409 -16.19 -5.33 -2.91
CA GLU A 409 -17.12 -4.36 -3.47
C GLU A 409 -17.38 -3.30 -2.39
N GLU A 410 -16.40 -2.43 -2.14
CA GLU A 410 -16.75 -1.06 -1.74
C GLU A 410 -17.10 -0.32 -3.04
N GLU A 411 -18.07 0.58 -3.01
CA GLU A 411 -18.24 1.58 -4.08
C GLU A 411 -16.95 2.40 -4.33
N GLN A 412 -15.97 2.30 -3.42
CA GLN A 412 -14.66 2.97 -3.46
C GLN A 412 -13.44 2.05 -3.64
N THR A 413 -13.58 0.72 -3.58
CA THR A 413 -12.42 -0.18 -3.72
C THR A 413 -12.01 -0.24 -5.18
N LYS A 414 -10.78 0.21 -5.44
CA LYS A 414 -10.17 0.21 -6.78
C LYS A 414 -9.62 -1.14 -7.16
N PHE A 415 -9.87 -2.21 -6.39
CA PHE A 415 -9.34 -3.54 -6.68
C PHE A 415 -10.12 -4.67 -6.01
N TRP A 416 -9.96 -5.90 -6.51
CA TRP A 416 -10.45 -7.13 -5.88
C TRP A 416 -9.52 -8.31 -6.15
N HIS A 417 -9.60 -9.35 -5.32
CA HIS A 417 -8.76 -10.54 -5.43
C HIS A 417 -9.62 -11.78 -5.71
N THR A 418 -9.23 -12.54 -6.73
CA THR A 418 -9.85 -13.82 -7.06
C THR A 418 -8.84 -14.94 -6.88
N TYR A 419 -9.23 -15.97 -6.14
CA TYR A 419 -8.40 -17.16 -5.94
C TYR A 419 -8.79 -18.26 -6.91
N TYR A 420 -7.79 -18.79 -7.60
CA TYR A 420 -7.93 -19.97 -8.44
C TYR A 420 -7.08 -21.09 -7.89
N GLY A 421 -7.56 -22.32 -8.01
CA GLY A 421 -6.79 -23.44 -7.54
C GLY A 421 -7.33 -24.79 -7.97
N ILE A 422 -6.70 -25.83 -7.42
CA ILE A 422 -6.97 -27.23 -7.73
C ILE A 422 -7.41 -27.90 -6.44
N ASN A 423 -8.54 -28.61 -6.47
CA ASN A 423 -9.10 -29.27 -5.28
C ASN A 423 -9.26 -28.30 -4.08
N LYS A 424 -9.72 -27.07 -4.34
CA LYS A 424 -9.89 -25.99 -3.34
C LYS A 424 -8.60 -25.47 -2.67
N LYS A 425 -7.41 -25.95 -3.06
CA LYS A 425 -6.14 -25.35 -2.62
C LYS A 425 -5.80 -24.16 -3.55
N PRO A 426 -5.70 -22.92 -3.06
CA PRO A 426 -5.36 -21.78 -3.89
C PRO A 426 -3.94 -21.92 -4.43
N VAL A 427 -3.79 -21.68 -5.73
CA VAL A 427 -2.52 -21.76 -6.46
C VAL A 427 -2.22 -20.45 -7.18
N VAL A 428 -3.26 -19.76 -7.64
CA VAL A 428 -3.13 -18.47 -8.32
C VAL A 428 -3.99 -17.44 -7.62
N THR A 429 -3.37 -16.32 -7.26
CA THR A 429 -4.06 -15.14 -6.73
C THR A 429 -4.07 -14.09 -7.83
N VAL A 430 -5.25 -13.71 -8.30
CA VAL A 430 -5.42 -12.66 -9.30
C VAL A 430 -5.90 -11.40 -8.62
N VAL A 431 -5.08 -10.35 -8.64
CA VAL A 431 -5.39 -9.02 -8.13
C VAL A 431 -5.73 -8.14 -9.31
N THR A 432 -6.97 -7.67 -9.37
CA THR A 432 -7.41 -6.80 -10.47
C THR A 432 -7.65 -5.41 -9.95
N PHE A 433 -6.95 -4.44 -10.53
CA PHE A 433 -7.16 -3.02 -10.28
C PHE A 433 -8.15 -2.46 -11.30
N ARG A 434 -9.21 -1.81 -10.82
CA ARG A 434 -10.22 -1.12 -11.63
C ARG A 434 -9.67 0.20 -12.14
N ILE A 435 -9.93 0.52 -13.41
CA ILE A 435 -9.70 1.85 -13.98
C ILE A 435 -10.21 2.93 -13.03
N GLY A 436 -9.39 3.94 -12.79
CA GLY A 436 -9.73 5.04 -11.91
C GLY A 436 -8.51 5.65 -11.24
N GLN A 437 -8.76 6.30 -10.12
CA GLN A 437 -7.78 7.21 -9.51
C GLN A 437 -6.90 6.52 -8.49
N LEU A 438 -6.24 5.43 -8.86
CA LEU A 438 -5.36 4.69 -7.95
C LEU A 438 -4.02 5.43 -7.80
N ALA A 439 -3.69 5.83 -6.57
CA ALA A 439 -2.37 6.39 -6.27
C ALA A 439 -1.32 5.27 -6.20
N SER A 440 -0.06 5.61 -6.44
CA SER A 440 1.03 4.64 -6.43
C SER A 440 1.22 4.01 -5.05
N GLU A 441 1.21 4.79 -3.96
CA GLU A 441 1.32 4.26 -2.59
C GLU A 441 0.18 3.29 -2.25
N GLU A 442 -1.05 3.59 -2.69
CA GLU A 442 -2.20 2.70 -2.49
C GLU A 442 -2.01 1.37 -3.23
N CYS A 443 -1.49 1.41 -4.46
CA CYS A 443 -1.19 0.20 -5.23
C CYS A 443 -0.07 -0.63 -4.57
N PHE A 444 1.01 0.03 -4.13
CA PHE A 444 2.14 -0.63 -3.48
C PHE A 444 1.75 -1.28 -2.15
N ASP A 445 0.97 -0.58 -1.33
CA ASP A 445 0.49 -1.10 -0.05
C ASP A 445 -0.33 -2.38 -0.24
N VAL A 446 -1.26 -2.38 -1.20
CA VAL A 446 -2.09 -3.54 -1.53
C VAL A 446 -1.22 -4.72 -1.96
N ILE A 447 -0.28 -4.48 -2.88
CA ILE A 447 0.61 -5.51 -3.41
C ILE A 447 1.54 -6.06 -2.31
N GLU A 448 2.12 -5.19 -1.49
CA GLU A 448 3.01 -5.57 -0.38
C GLU A 448 2.29 -6.42 0.65
N ARG A 449 1.05 -6.06 1.02
CA ARG A 449 0.24 -6.84 1.96
C ARG A 449 -0.05 -8.26 1.43
N ILE A 450 -0.34 -8.38 0.15
CA ILE A 450 -0.60 -9.69 -0.48
C ILE A 450 0.69 -10.52 -0.51
N ILE A 451 1.80 -9.93 -0.94
CA ILE A 451 3.08 -10.66 -1.04
C ILE A 451 3.60 -11.05 0.37
N SER A 452 3.38 -10.20 1.38
CA SER A 452 3.81 -10.44 2.75
C SER A 452 2.86 -11.31 3.59
N ASP A 453 1.71 -11.75 3.06
CA ASP A 453 0.80 -12.62 3.80
C ASP A 453 1.49 -13.96 4.14
N VAL A 454 1.63 -14.24 5.43
CA VAL A 454 2.32 -15.43 5.97
C VAL A 454 1.70 -16.73 5.46
N ASN A 455 0.42 -16.71 5.09
CA ASN A 455 -0.30 -17.91 4.64
C ASN A 455 -0.04 -18.23 3.15
N THR A 456 0.59 -17.32 2.41
CA THR A 456 0.81 -17.49 0.97
C THR A 456 2.23 -17.16 0.58
N SER A 457 2.94 -18.12 -0.01
CA SER A 457 4.24 -17.87 -0.62
C SER A 457 4.10 -17.78 -2.13
N PHE A 458 4.60 -16.70 -2.73
CA PHE A 458 4.64 -16.54 -4.19
C PHE A 458 6.05 -16.86 -4.70
N SER A 459 6.15 -17.55 -5.84
CA SER A 459 7.43 -17.77 -6.54
C SER A 459 7.59 -16.85 -7.74
N SER A 460 6.49 -16.41 -8.31
CA SER A 460 6.45 -15.55 -9.50
C SER A 460 5.27 -14.59 -9.45
N VAL A 461 5.42 -13.52 -10.23
CA VAL A 461 4.38 -12.53 -10.47
C VAL A 461 4.23 -12.29 -11.96
N LEU A 462 2.99 -12.28 -12.44
CA LEU A 462 2.63 -11.98 -13.82
C LEU A 462 1.91 -10.63 -13.85
N LEU A 463 2.56 -9.60 -14.40
CA LEU A 463 2.00 -8.28 -14.60
C LEU A 463 1.41 -8.18 -16.00
N ILE A 464 0.09 -8.01 -16.09
CA ILE A 464 -0.65 -7.95 -17.36
C ILE A 464 -1.31 -6.59 -17.57
N ASN A 465 -1.61 -6.28 -18.84
CA ASN A 465 -2.27 -5.04 -19.26
C ASN A 465 -1.53 -3.78 -18.80
N THR A 466 -0.20 -3.76 -18.89
CA THR A 466 0.60 -2.59 -18.48
C THR A 466 0.31 -1.33 -19.29
N ALA A 467 -0.22 -1.48 -20.51
CA ALA A 467 -0.74 -0.37 -21.30
C ALA A 467 -1.83 0.42 -20.56
N GLU A 468 -2.66 -0.29 -19.79
CA GLU A 468 -3.80 0.29 -19.09
C GLU A 468 -3.38 1.17 -17.92
N ILE A 469 -2.17 0.98 -17.37
CA ILE A 469 -1.59 1.88 -16.36
C ILE A 469 -1.54 3.32 -16.90
N TYR A 470 -1.25 3.50 -18.19
CA TYR A 470 -1.07 4.81 -18.82
C TYR A 470 -2.36 5.40 -19.40
N THR A 471 -3.38 4.58 -19.66
CA THR A 471 -4.67 5.01 -20.21
C THR A 471 -5.76 5.11 -19.14
N GLY A 472 -5.78 4.18 -18.19
CA GLY A 472 -6.84 4.04 -17.19
C GLY A 472 -6.51 4.55 -15.78
N PHE A 473 -5.25 4.89 -15.49
CA PHE A 473 -4.82 5.30 -14.14
C PHE A 473 -4.02 6.61 -14.15
N PRO A 474 -4.70 7.79 -14.15
CA PRO A 474 -4.03 9.08 -14.30
C PRO A 474 -2.96 9.37 -13.23
N LEU A 475 -3.19 8.97 -11.98
CA LEU A 475 -2.22 9.15 -10.90
C LEU A 475 -0.99 8.23 -11.03
N LEU A 476 -1.18 6.97 -11.44
CA LEU A 476 -0.06 6.06 -11.71
C LEU A 476 0.76 6.53 -12.92
N LYS A 477 0.10 6.98 -13.98
CA LYS A 477 0.74 7.54 -15.16
C LYS A 477 1.63 8.74 -14.82
N ALA A 478 1.19 9.58 -13.90
CA ALA A 478 1.93 10.76 -13.49
C ALA A 478 3.18 10.45 -12.64
N GLU A 479 3.33 9.21 -12.16
CA GLU A 479 4.46 8.77 -11.36
C GLU A 479 5.46 7.96 -12.22
N PRO A 480 6.50 8.61 -12.79
CA PRO A 480 7.40 7.95 -13.74
C PRO A 480 8.19 6.78 -13.12
N LEU A 481 8.38 6.81 -11.80
CA LEU A 481 9.09 5.75 -11.08
C LEU A 481 8.18 4.60 -10.63
N PHE A 482 6.87 4.64 -10.92
CA PHE A 482 5.94 3.61 -10.48
C PHE A 482 6.36 2.21 -10.94
N LEU A 483 6.53 2.03 -12.26
CA LEU A 483 6.81 0.73 -12.84
C LEU A 483 8.22 0.18 -12.51
N PRO A 484 9.32 0.97 -12.61
CA PRO A 484 10.64 0.51 -12.19
C PRO A 484 10.65 0.07 -10.71
N THR A 485 10.01 0.86 -9.85
CA THR A 485 9.96 0.58 -8.43
C THR A 485 9.13 -0.67 -8.12
N LEU A 486 8.07 -0.92 -8.91
CA LEU A 486 7.24 -2.11 -8.73
C LEU A 486 8.04 -3.38 -9.07
N LEU A 487 8.88 -3.32 -10.11
CA LEU A 487 9.80 -4.41 -10.44
C LEU A 487 10.87 -4.61 -9.36
N ASP A 488 11.40 -3.53 -8.79
CA ASP A 488 12.33 -3.62 -7.67
C ASP A 488 11.67 -4.28 -6.45
N LEU A 489 10.42 -3.94 -6.14
CA LEU A 489 9.65 -4.59 -5.08
C LEU A 489 9.58 -6.12 -5.27
N PHE A 490 9.25 -6.57 -6.49
CA PHE A 490 9.21 -8.00 -6.79
C PHE A 490 10.57 -8.68 -6.66
N ASN A 491 11.62 -8.03 -7.15
CA ASN A 491 13.00 -8.51 -7.01
C ASN A 491 13.41 -8.63 -5.54
N ILE A 492 13.04 -7.66 -4.70
CA ILE A 492 13.34 -7.65 -3.26
C ILE A 492 12.66 -8.82 -2.52
N HIS A 493 11.39 -9.10 -2.83
CA HIS A 493 10.70 -10.31 -2.33
C HIS A 493 11.20 -11.59 -2.98
N GLY A 494 12.02 -11.42 -4.00
CA GLY A 494 12.67 -12.47 -4.71
C GLY A 494 11.74 -13.29 -5.58
N LEU A 495 10.74 -12.64 -6.15
CA LEU A 495 9.80 -13.18 -7.13
C LEU A 495 10.41 -13.10 -8.53
N VAL A 496 10.14 -14.11 -9.36
CA VAL A 496 10.39 -13.98 -10.80
C VAL A 496 9.26 -13.17 -11.42
N SER A 497 9.60 -12.08 -12.10
CA SER A 497 8.62 -11.14 -12.65
C SER A 497 8.46 -11.35 -14.14
N ILE A 498 7.23 -11.53 -14.60
CA ILE A 498 6.89 -11.62 -16.02
C ILE A 498 5.96 -10.45 -16.33
N CYS A 499 6.39 -9.55 -17.20
CA CYS A 499 5.67 -8.33 -17.50
C CYS A 499 5.25 -8.29 -18.96
N ILE A 500 3.96 -8.05 -19.21
CA ILE A 500 3.41 -8.03 -20.56
C ILE A 500 3.13 -6.59 -20.98
N GLY A 501 3.86 -6.15 -22.01
CA GLY A 501 3.67 -4.88 -22.70
C GLY A 501 2.93 -5.04 -24.02
N VAL A 502 2.20 -4.01 -24.43
CA VAL A 502 1.48 -3.98 -25.72
C VAL A 502 2.13 -2.94 -26.61
N ASP A 503 2.66 -3.36 -27.75
CA ASP A 503 3.16 -2.42 -28.74
C ASP A 503 2.00 -1.88 -29.58
N GLY A 504 1.59 -0.64 -29.28
CA GLY A 504 0.56 0.08 -30.03
C GLY A 504 1.10 0.87 -31.23
N GLY A 505 2.41 0.79 -31.52
CA GLY A 505 3.07 1.60 -32.54
C GLY A 505 3.68 2.89 -31.99
N PHE A 506 4.23 3.71 -32.89
CA PHE A 506 5.09 4.86 -32.54
C PHE A 506 4.39 5.98 -31.77
N GLU A 507 3.08 6.16 -31.98
CA GLU A 507 2.27 7.23 -31.36
C GLU A 507 1.49 6.76 -30.14
N ALA A 508 1.66 5.50 -29.73
CA ALA A 508 0.90 4.96 -28.61
C ALA A 508 1.32 5.57 -27.28
N SER A 509 0.34 5.93 -26.44
CA SER A 509 0.54 6.55 -25.13
C SER A 509 1.30 5.66 -24.13
N ASN A 510 1.37 4.35 -24.40
CA ASN A 510 2.04 3.36 -23.56
C ASN A 510 3.47 3.02 -24.03
N LYS A 511 4.02 3.74 -25.02
CA LYS A 511 5.39 3.53 -25.50
C LYS A 511 6.42 3.66 -24.37
N GLU A 512 6.21 4.61 -23.48
CA GLU A 512 7.06 4.82 -22.30
C GLU A 512 7.03 3.61 -21.35
N ALA A 513 5.85 3.01 -21.13
CA ALA A 513 5.68 1.79 -20.35
C ALA A 513 6.55 0.65 -20.92
N ASN A 514 6.42 0.41 -22.22
CA ASN A 514 7.18 -0.65 -22.90
C ASN A 514 8.69 -0.41 -22.82
N PHE A 515 9.11 0.85 -23.00
CA PHE A 515 10.51 1.22 -22.87
C PHE A 515 11.05 0.94 -21.47
N ILE A 516 10.31 1.34 -20.43
CA ILE A 516 10.66 1.08 -19.03
C ILE A 516 10.74 -0.43 -18.76
N LEU A 517 9.76 -1.21 -19.20
CA LEU A 517 9.75 -2.66 -19.02
C LEU A 517 10.98 -3.31 -19.67
N LEU A 518 11.28 -2.97 -20.92
CA LEU A 518 12.44 -3.51 -21.63
C LEU A 518 13.75 -3.06 -20.97
N ALA A 519 13.84 -1.81 -20.53
CA ALA A 519 15.03 -1.28 -19.89
C ALA A 519 15.36 -2.01 -18.57
N ASN A 520 14.34 -2.41 -17.81
CA ASN A 520 14.50 -3.09 -16.52
C ASN A 520 14.46 -4.63 -16.61
N ALA A 521 14.27 -5.21 -17.81
CA ALA A 521 14.20 -6.65 -17.98
C ALA A 521 15.57 -7.30 -18.21
N ASP A 522 15.81 -8.41 -17.51
CA ASP A 522 16.91 -9.34 -17.73
C ASP A 522 16.70 -10.15 -19.02
N TYR A 523 15.45 -10.48 -19.32
CA TYR A 523 15.04 -11.20 -20.53
C TYR A 523 14.02 -10.38 -21.30
N ARG A 524 14.32 -10.03 -22.54
CA ARG A 524 13.41 -9.26 -23.40
C ARG A 524 12.89 -10.17 -24.49
N ILE A 525 11.58 -10.36 -24.53
CA ILE A 525 10.89 -11.15 -25.54
C ILE A 525 10.07 -10.19 -26.39
N VAL A 526 10.48 -9.99 -27.63
CA VAL A 526 9.73 -9.17 -28.60
C VAL A 526 8.98 -10.10 -29.55
N LEU A 527 7.66 -9.96 -29.59
CA LEU A 527 6.78 -10.73 -30.46
C LEU A 527 6.29 -9.88 -31.62
N SER A 528 6.34 -10.45 -32.83
CA SER A 528 5.83 -9.83 -34.06
C SER A 528 4.92 -10.79 -34.82
N HIS A 529 3.88 -10.27 -35.46
CA HIS A 529 3.06 -11.08 -36.37
C HIS A 529 3.88 -11.57 -37.55
N TYR A 530 3.61 -12.80 -37.99
CA TYR A 530 4.12 -13.30 -39.25
C TYR A 530 3.02 -13.99 -40.08
N PRO A 531 2.82 -13.56 -41.34
CA PRO A 531 3.42 -12.37 -41.96
C PRO A 531 3.07 -11.07 -41.21
N PRO A 532 3.78 -9.95 -41.45
CA PRO A 532 3.47 -8.66 -40.84
C PRO A 532 1.98 -8.31 -40.94
N MET A 533 1.44 -7.62 -39.93
CA MET A 533 -0.02 -7.37 -39.82
C MET A 533 -0.61 -6.74 -41.10
N HIS A 534 0.10 -5.83 -41.77
CA HIS A 534 -0.39 -5.19 -42.98
C HIS A 534 -0.54 -6.18 -44.15
N GLU A 535 0.34 -7.17 -44.25
CA GLU A 535 0.22 -8.26 -45.25
C GLU A 535 -0.95 -9.16 -44.90
N LEU A 536 -1.09 -9.57 -43.63
CA LEU A 536 -2.25 -10.33 -43.14
C LEU A 536 -3.56 -9.62 -43.44
N SER A 537 -3.64 -8.31 -43.18
CA SER A 537 -4.83 -7.49 -43.46
C SER A 537 -5.14 -7.43 -44.95
N LYS A 538 -4.11 -7.29 -45.80
CA LYS A 538 -4.25 -7.29 -47.25
C LYS A 538 -4.78 -8.64 -47.76
N GLU A 539 -4.21 -9.75 -47.31
CA GLU A 539 -4.65 -11.11 -47.65
C GLU A 539 -6.10 -11.38 -47.21
N ILE A 540 -6.48 -10.96 -45.99
CA ILE A 540 -7.85 -11.10 -45.49
C ILE A 540 -8.81 -10.28 -46.37
N PHE A 541 -8.46 -9.04 -46.72
CA PHE A 541 -9.30 -8.18 -47.54
C PHE A 541 -9.46 -8.71 -48.97
N GLU A 542 -8.37 -9.20 -49.57
CA GLU A 542 -8.40 -9.85 -50.89
C GLU A 542 -9.16 -11.19 -50.86
N GLY A 543 -9.01 -11.97 -49.79
CA GLY A 543 -9.73 -13.23 -49.59
C GLY A 543 -11.24 -13.07 -49.36
N LEU A 544 -11.65 -11.98 -48.68
CA LEU A 544 -13.07 -11.63 -48.52
C LEU A 544 -13.74 -11.33 -49.87
N LYS A 545 -13.01 -10.77 -50.84
CA LYS A 545 -13.54 -10.56 -52.20
C LYS A 545 -13.78 -11.87 -52.95
N ASN A 546 -13.06 -12.94 -52.61
CA ASN A 546 -13.07 -14.21 -53.33
C ASN A 546 -13.88 -15.34 -52.65
N LYS A 547 -14.81 -15.00 -51.74
CA LYS A 547 -15.83 -15.88 -51.10
C LYS A 547 -15.32 -17.22 -50.52
N LYS A 548 -14.66 -17.12 -49.37
CA LYS A 548 -14.97 -17.80 -48.08
C LYS A 548 -13.78 -17.54 -47.16
N PRO A 549 -13.95 -16.92 -45.98
CA PRO A 549 -12.83 -16.67 -45.07
C PRO A 549 -12.24 -18.03 -44.64
N THR A 550 -11.02 -18.30 -45.08
CA THR A 550 -10.26 -19.47 -44.64
C THR A 550 -9.97 -19.27 -43.16
N ILE A 551 -10.60 -20.07 -42.29
CA ILE A 551 -10.27 -20.05 -40.87
C ILE A 551 -8.83 -20.51 -40.73
N LEU A 552 -7.92 -19.58 -40.40
CA LEU A 552 -6.52 -19.90 -40.13
C LEU A 552 -6.47 -20.83 -38.91
N LYS A 553 -6.17 -22.11 -39.15
CA LYS A 553 -5.98 -23.12 -38.09
C LYS A 553 -4.63 -22.97 -37.38
N GLU A 554 -3.73 -22.16 -37.95
CA GLU A 554 -2.40 -21.92 -37.44
C GLU A 554 -2.07 -20.43 -37.52
N GLN A 555 -1.37 -19.93 -36.51
CA GLN A 555 -0.79 -18.59 -36.52
C GLN A 555 0.69 -18.71 -36.16
N LEU A 556 1.54 -18.09 -36.97
CA LEU A 556 2.96 -17.97 -36.72
C LEU A 556 3.26 -16.59 -36.12
N VAL A 557 4.09 -16.58 -35.09
CA VAL A 557 4.56 -15.38 -34.40
C VAL A 557 6.07 -15.47 -34.36
N SER A 558 6.73 -14.42 -34.87
CA SER A 558 8.18 -14.27 -34.73
C SER A 558 8.49 -13.83 -33.31
N LEU A 559 9.44 -14.49 -32.66
CA LEU A 559 9.92 -14.19 -31.33
C LEU A 559 11.41 -13.84 -31.40
N VAL A 560 11.80 -12.74 -30.78
CA VAL A 560 13.22 -12.43 -30.54
C VAL A 560 13.43 -12.41 -29.03
N LEU A 561 14.34 -13.24 -28.55
CA LEU A 561 14.82 -13.22 -27.17
C LEU A 561 16.16 -12.49 -27.10
N ASP A 562 16.23 -11.44 -26.29
CA ASP A 562 17.48 -10.84 -25.81
C ASP A 562 17.72 -11.26 -24.35
N ASN A 563 18.87 -11.86 -24.06
CA ASN A 563 19.35 -12.06 -22.68
C ASN A 563 20.33 -10.93 -22.31
N VAL A 564 19.96 -10.11 -21.34
CA VAL A 564 20.66 -8.87 -20.96
C VAL A 564 21.44 -9.03 -19.65
N THR A 565 21.49 -10.23 -19.08
CA THR A 565 22.18 -10.53 -17.81
C THR A 565 23.72 -10.40 -17.86
N GLY A 566 24.28 -9.82 -18.93
CA GLY A 566 25.71 -9.54 -19.08
C GLY A 566 26.59 -10.74 -19.45
N ARG A 567 26.04 -11.96 -19.49
CA ARG A 567 26.80 -13.16 -19.86
C ARG A 567 26.93 -13.35 -21.37
N HIS A 568 25.88 -13.05 -22.15
CA HIS A 568 25.91 -13.07 -23.61
C HIS A 568 24.75 -12.26 -24.20
N TYR A 569 25.02 -11.19 -24.96
CA TYR A 569 24.02 -10.52 -25.81
C TYR A 569 23.76 -11.38 -27.06
N VAL A 570 23.05 -12.48 -26.89
CA VAL A 570 22.68 -13.34 -28.03
C VAL A 570 21.23 -13.05 -28.38
N ARG A 571 21.05 -12.43 -29.55
CA ARG A 571 19.75 -12.31 -30.22
C ARG A 571 19.39 -13.63 -30.86
N GLN A 572 18.36 -14.29 -30.35
CA GLN A 572 17.90 -15.55 -30.92
C GLN A 572 16.52 -15.37 -31.55
N PRO A 573 16.43 -15.33 -32.89
CA PRO A 573 15.14 -15.40 -33.56
C PRO A 573 14.58 -16.82 -33.42
N LYS A 574 13.35 -16.92 -32.95
CA LYS A 574 12.59 -18.15 -32.75
C LYS A 574 11.19 -17.98 -33.30
N TRP A 575 10.47 -19.08 -33.46
CA TRP A 575 9.10 -19.06 -33.96
C TRP A 575 8.16 -19.67 -32.94
N ILE A 576 7.03 -19.01 -32.74
CA ILE A 576 5.91 -19.56 -32.00
C ILE A 576 4.82 -19.89 -32.99
N ARG A 577 4.45 -21.17 -33.03
CA ARG A 577 3.35 -21.70 -33.82
C ARG A 577 2.19 -22.02 -32.89
N VAL A 578 1.09 -21.31 -33.06
CA VAL A 578 -0.15 -21.60 -32.33
C VAL A 578 -1.04 -22.44 -33.22
N LYS A 579 -1.22 -23.71 -32.86
CA LYS A 579 -2.11 -24.64 -33.57
C LYS A 579 -3.47 -24.71 -32.89
N GLN A 580 -4.53 -24.63 -33.67
CA GLN A 580 -5.90 -24.76 -33.21
C GLN A 580 -6.44 -26.15 -33.56
N LYS A 581 -6.63 -27.00 -32.55
CA LYS A 581 -7.21 -28.35 -32.71
C LYS A 581 -8.65 -28.38 -32.20
N LYS A 582 -9.55 -29.08 -32.92
CA LYS A 582 -10.88 -29.42 -32.37
C LYS A 582 -10.69 -30.51 -31.31
N GLY A 583 -11.10 -30.23 -30.08
CA GLY A 583 -11.14 -31.21 -29.00
C GLY A 583 -12.33 -32.17 -29.15
N LYS A 584 -12.34 -33.24 -28.33
CA LYS A 584 -13.37 -34.30 -28.37
C LYS A 584 -14.81 -33.79 -28.18
N ASN A 585 -15.00 -32.66 -27.48
CA ASN A 585 -16.31 -32.09 -27.18
C ASN A 585 -16.58 -30.80 -27.98
N GLU A 586 -16.09 -30.72 -29.22
CA GLU A 586 -16.11 -29.51 -30.08
C GLU A 586 -15.41 -28.26 -29.52
N THR A 587 -14.95 -28.30 -28.27
CA THR A 587 -14.13 -27.26 -27.68
C THR A 587 -12.83 -27.09 -28.46
N THR A 588 -12.58 -25.87 -28.88
CA THR A 588 -11.34 -25.52 -29.58
C THR A 588 -10.20 -25.46 -28.57
N ILE A 589 -9.15 -26.24 -28.79
CA ILE A 589 -7.93 -26.23 -27.98
C ILE A 589 -6.82 -25.58 -28.81
N LYS A 590 -6.25 -24.49 -28.28
CA LYS A 590 -5.02 -23.91 -28.82
C LYS A 590 -3.81 -24.56 -28.14
N THR A 591 -2.81 -24.92 -28.93
CA THR A 591 -1.52 -25.42 -28.45
C THR A 591 -0.40 -24.51 -28.96
N LEU A 592 0.48 -24.09 -28.06
CA LEU A 592 1.62 -23.25 -28.36
C LEU A 592 2.85 -24.14 -28.53
N GLN A 593 3.38 -24.19 -29.74
CA GLN A 593 4.61 -24.90 -30.06
C GLN A 593 5.69 -23.89 -30.42
N CYS A 594 6.87 -24.01 -29.81
CA CYS A 594 8.02 -23.22 -30.24
C CYS A 594 8.86 -24.07 -31.18
N GLU A 595 9.27 -23.49 -32.29
CA GLU A 595 10.12 -24.14 -33.28
C GLU A 595 11.37 -23.25 -33.46
N ASN A 596 12.56 -23.87 -33.48
CA ASN A 596 13.73 -23.21 -34.06
C ASN A 596 13.43 -22.92 -35.53
N LEU A 597 14.04 -21.87 -36.10
CA LEU A 597 13.83 -21.45 -37.50
C LEU A 597 13.55 -22.68 -38.36
N PRO A 598 12.34 -22.83 -38.94
CA PRO A 598 12.16 -23.87 -39.94
C PRO A 598 13.27 -23.61 -40.94
N SER A 599 14.05 -24.64 -41.27
CA SER A 599 14.88 -24.59 -42.45
C SER A 599 13.91 -24.21 -43.56
N ILE A 600 13.88 -22.93 -43.92
CA ILE A 600 13.19 -22.45 -45.12
C ILE A 600 14.02 -23.10 -46.21
N GLU A 601 13.75 -24.39 -46.46
CA GLU A 601 14.11 -25.02 -47.71
C GLU A 601 13.63 -24.04 -48.75
N LYS A 602 14.59 -23.46 -49.46
CA LYS A 602 14.38 -22.55 -50.57
C LYS A 602 13.57 -23.30 -51.63
N LYS A 603 12.28 -23.54 -51.42
CA LYS A 603 11.31 -23.77 -52.48
C LYS A 603 10.98 -22.40 -53.08
N ARG A 604 12.00 -21.76 -53.64
CA ARG A 604 11.81 -20.89 -54.80
C ARG A 604 11.60 -21.85 -55.97
N THR A 605 10.36 -22.30 -56.13
CA THR A 605 9.89 -22.74 -57.44
C THR A 605 9.89 -21.49 -58.32
N HIS A 606 10.77 -21.48 -59.32
CA HIS A 606 10.70 -20.61 -60.48
C HIS A 606 9.38 -20.80 -61.21
#